data_AF-T2G8L1-F1
#
_entry.id   AF-T2G8L1-F1
#
_cell.length_a   1.000
_cell.length_b   1.000
_cell.length_c   1.000
_cell.angle_alpha   90.00
_cell.angle_beta   90.00
_cell.angle_gamma   90.00
#
_symmetry.space_group_name_H-M   'P 1'
#
loop_
_entity.id
_entity.type
_entity.pdbx_description
1 polymer ?
#
loop_
_entity_poly.entity_id
_entity_poly.type
_entity_poly.pdbx_seq_one_letter_code
_entity_poly.pdbx_strand_id
1 'polypeptide(L)'
;MKMGVSLARLALAHMVVLACLLGVAAQGLCAEKIWVDAAGYVLFKNDRGDVVRKDFVRYADVLFDDMPKKTGYFFCTLDGLETQVPVRDILTVKRDPNTDFGTVTTTNTPSHAVKIPQDLAGSLTGMDHFEMEYFNALTGKNEVGFILGTDVLEIHFTDTSRVSK
;
A
#
# COMPACT_ATOMS: atom_id res chain seq x y z
N MET A 1 -31.18 58.39 16.41
CA MET A 1 -29.89 57.67 16.50
C MET A 1 -30.10 56.24 16.05
N LYS A 2 -29.70 55.94 14.80
CA LYS A 2 -29.61 54.59 14.25
C LYS A 2 -28.15 54.18 14.35
N MET A 3 -27.83 53.13 15.09
CA MET A 3 -26.65 52.25 14.90
C MET A 3 -26.64 51.22 16.02
N GLY A 4 -27.35 50.12 15.78
CA GLY A 4 -27.40 48.97 16.68
C GLY A 4 -27.49 47.66 15.89
N VAL A 5 -26.96 47.64 14.66
CA VAL A 5 -26.80 46.38 13.91
C VAL A 5 -25.53 45.71 14.42
N SER A 6 -25.68 45.25 15.66
CA SER A 6 -25.13 44.08 16.32
C SER A 6 -23.92 43.44 15.65
N LEU A 7 -22.76 43.55 16.32
CA LEU A 7 -21.55 42.74 16.12
C LEU A 7 -21.86 41.22 15.98
N ALA A 8 -23.01 40.74 16.48
CA ALA A 8 -23.42 39.36 16.34
C ALA A 8 -23.63 38.91 14.89
N ARG A 9 -24.04 39.81 13.97
CA ARG A 9 -24.17 39.45 12.54
C ARG A 9 -22.82 39.29 11.86
N LEU A 10 -21.80 40.03 12.31
CA LEU A 10 -20.44 39.92 11.79
C LEU A 10 -19.78 38.62 12.27
N ALA A 11 -19.96 38.25 13.55
CA ALA A 11 -19.43 37.01 14.11
C ALA A 11 -20.05 35.76 13.47
N LEU A 12 -21.35 35.78 13.20
CA LEU A 12 -22.05 34.66 12.55
C LEU A 12 -21.60 34.48 11.09
N ALA A 13 -21.37 35.58 10.35
CA ALA A 13 -20.86 35.53 8.98
C ALA A 13 -19.42 34.97 8.93
N HIS A 14 -18.56 35.28 9.90
CA HIS A 14 -17.21 34.72 9.96
C HIS A 14 -17.21 33.23 10.32
N MET A 15 -18.12 32.77 11.20
CA MET A 15 -18.26 31.34 11.51
C MET A 15 -18.79 30.52 10.32
N VAL A 16 -19.72 31.06 9.54
CA VAL A 16 -20.22 30.37 8.33
C VAL A 16 -19.15 30.31 7.24
N VAL A 17 -18.34 31.36 7.06
CA VAL A 17 -17.23 31.34 6.09
C VAL A 17 -16.13 30.37 6.52
N LEU A 18 -15.80 30.29 7.81
CA LEU A 18 -14.84 29.31 8.32
C LEU A 18 -15.35 27.87 8.20
N ALA A 19 -16.64 27.63 8.44
CA ALA A 19 -17.26 26.32 8.23
C ALA A 19 -17.31 25.91 6.75
N CYS A 20 -17.53 26.86 5.83
CA CYS A 20 -17.45 26.60 4.39
C CYS A 20 -16.00 26.35 3.93
N LEU A 21 -15.01 27.07 4.47
CA LEU A 21 -13.59 26.81 4.18
C LEU A 21 -13.12 25.45 4.73
N LEU A 22 -13.60 25.02 5.89
CA LEU A 22 -13.36 23.67 6.43
C LEU A 22 -14.09 22.59 5.64
N GLY A 23 -15.29 22.87 5.11
CA GLY A 23 -16.04 21.94 4.26
C GLY A 23 -15.39 21.70 2.89
N VAL A 24 -14.71 22.70 2.33
CA VAL A 24 -13.97 22.56 1.06
C VAL A 24 -12.56 21.98 1.28
N ALA A 25 -11.94 22.20 2.45
CA ALA A 25 -10.69 21.52 2.83
C ALA A 25 -10.88 20.04 3.24
N ALA A 26 -12.12 19.61 3.48
CA ALA A 26 -12.49 18.23 3.82
C ALA A 26 -12.86 17.36 2.60
N GLN A 27 -12.61 17.84 1.37
CA GLN A 27 -12.25 16.92 0.29
C GLN A 27 -10.82 16.44 0.57
N GLY A 28 -10.70 15.72 1.68
CA GLY A 28 -9.48 15.02 2.04
C GLY A 28 -9.09 14.15 0.87
N LEU A 29 -7.80 14.18 0.56
CA LEU A 29 -7.05 13.23 -0.25
C LEU A 29 -7.39 11.80 0.24
N CYS A 30 -8.55 11.27 -0.10
CA CYS A 30 -8.92 9.91 0.21
C CYS A 30 -8.21 9.07 -0.83
N ALA A 31 -7.01 8.62 -0.47
CA ALA A 31 -6.25 7.65 -1.26
C ALA A 31 -7.17 6.45 -1.57
N GLU A 32 -7.39 6.19 -2.85
CA GLU A 32 -8.30 5.13 -3.28
C GLU A 32 -7.64 3.77 -3.04
N LYS A 33 -8.31 2.92 -2.26
CA LYS A 33 -7.88 1.54 -2.02
C LYS A 33 -8.46 0.62 -3.09
N ILE A 34 -7.59 -0.09 -3.79
CA ILE A 34 -7.93 -1.01 -4.88
C ILE A 34 -7.46 -2.42 -4.52
N TRP A 35 -8.31 -3.41 -4.72
CA TRP A 35 -7.95 -4.81 -4.55
C TRP A 35 -7.32 -5.36 -5.83
N VAL A 36 -6.10 -5.87 -5.73
CA VAL A 36 -5.36 -6.48 -6.83
C VAL A 36 -5.47 -8.00 -6.73
N ASP A 37 -6.09 -8.61 -7.75
CA ASP A 37 -6.27 -10.06 -7.87
C ASP A 37 -4.94 -10.75 -8.25
N ALA A 38 -4.07 -10.89 -7.26
CA ALA A 38 -2.86 -11.70 -7.31
C ALA A 38 -2.84 -12.65 -6.12
N ALA A 39 -2.65 -13.94 -6.36
CA ALA A 39 -2.51 -14.93 -5.32
C ALA A 39 -1.03 -15.27 -5.07
N GLY A 40 -0.71 -15.62 -3.84
CA GLY A 40 0.66 -15.86 -3.44
C GLY A 40 0.79 -16.19 -1.96
N TYR A 41 1.99 -16.01 -1.43
CA TYR A 41 2.25 -16.04 0.00
C TYR A 41 3.25 -14.99 0.41
N VAL A 42 3.17 -14.60 1.68
CA VAL A 42 4.11 -13.72 2.34
C VAL A 42 4.83 -14.49 3.44
N LEU A 43 6.15 -14.30 3.53
CA LEU A 43 6.94 -14.70 4.69
C LEU A 43 7.18 -13.47 5.55
N PHE A 44 6.86 -13.56 6.83
CA PHE A 44 7.00 -12.44 7.76
C PHE A 44 7.46 -12.92 9.13
N LYS A 45 8.05 -12.02 9.93
CA LYS A 45 8.38 -12.29 11.33
C LYS A 45 7.16 -12.01 12.21
N ASN A 46 6.77 -12.95 13.07
CA ASN A 46 5.75 -12.68 14.08
C ASN A 46 6.35 -11.99 15.32
N ASP A 47 5.51 -11.68 16.30
CA ASP A 47 5.92 -11.03 17.57
C ASP A 47 6.97 -11.82 18.39
N ARG A 48 7.13 -13.11 18.12
CA ARG A 48 8.14 -13.98 18.75
C ARG A 48 9.46 -14.01 17.97
N GLY A 49 9.50 -13.40 16.79
CA GLY A 49 10.63 -13.45 15.86
C GLY A 49 10.64 -14.68 14.96
N ASP A 50 9.62 -15.55 15.02
CA ASP A 50 9.52 -16.71 14.14
C ASP A 50 9.13 -16.29 12.72
N VAL A 51 9.71 -16.94 11.71
CA VAL A 51 9.31 -16.75 10.31
C VAL A 51 8.06 -17.57 10.03
N VAL A 52 6.97 -16.89 9.69
CA VAL A 52 5.66 -17.47 9.40
C VAL A 52 5.32 -17.23 7.94
N ARG A 53 4.72 -18.25 7.31
CA ARG A 53 4.12 -18.16 5.98
C ARG A 53 2.63 -17.89 6.09
N LYS A 54 2.12 -16.97 5.27
CA LYS A 54 0.67 -16.75 5.11
C LYS A 54 0.33 -16.63 3.63
N ASP A 55 -0.54 -17.52 3.16
CA ASP A 55 -1.05 -17.48 1.79
C ASP A 55 -2.15 -16.41 1.65
N PHE A 56 -2.25 -15.81 0.46
CA PHE A 56 -3.27 -14.82 0.11
C PHE A 56 -3.80 -15.05 -1.32
N VAL A 57 -5.00 -14.53 -1.59
CA VAL A 57 -5.67 -14.63 -2.89
C VAL A 57 -5.77 -13.30 -3.62
N ARG A 58 -5.66 -12.18 -2.88
CA ARG A 58 -5.53 -10.81 -3.38
C ARG A 58 -4.98 -9.91 -2.28
N TYR A 59 -4.47 -8.75 -2.66
CA TYR A 59 -3.95 -7.75 -1.72
C TYR A 59 -4.52 -6.36 -2.03
N ALA A 60 -4.54 -5.49 -1.03
CA ALA A 60 -4.96 -4.11 -1.20
C ALA A 60 -3.77 -3.23 -1.61
N ASP A 61 -4.00 -2.33 -2.55
CA ASP A 61 -3.06 -1.36 -3.06
C ASP A 61 -3.69 0.03 -2.94
N VAL A 62 -2.91 1.04 -2.58
CA VAL A 62 -3.38 2.41 -2.37
C VAL A 62 -2.65 3.34 -3.32
N LEU A 63 -3.46 4.13 -4.04
CA LEU A 63 -2.98 5.22 -4.88
C LEU A 63 -2.94 6.51 -4.08
N PHE A 64 -1.74 7.06 -3.93
CA PHE A 64 -1.53 8.41 -3.43
C PHE A 64 -1.21 9.31 -4.62
N ASP A 65 -1.95 10.41 -4.77
CA ASP A 65 -1.83 11.33 -5.91
C ASP A 65 -0.42 11.94 -6.07
N ASP A 66 0.37 11.96 -4.99
CA ASP A 66 1.72 12.52 -4.94
C ASP A 66 2.83 11.46 -5.08
N MET A 67 2.49 10.16 -5.10
CA MET A 67 3.48 9.11 -5.31
C MET A 67 3.60 8.71 -6.78
N PRO A 68 4.82 8.48 -7.30
CA PRO A 68 5.01 8.06 -8.69
C PRO A 68 4.53 6.63 -8.97
N LYS A 69 3.92 5.93 -7.99
CA LYS A 69 3.55 4.52 -8.03
C LYS A 69 2.23 4.29 -8.77
N LYS A 70 2.18 3.23 -9.60
CA LYS A 70 0.97 2.71 -10.24
C LYS A 70 0.38 1.52 -9.47
N THR A 71 -0.93 1.34 -9.56
CA THR A 71 -1.62 0.16 -9.00
C THR A 71 -1.14 -1.12 -9.67
N GLY A 72 -0.83 -2.15 -8.88
CA GLY A 72 -0.37 -3.43 -9.41
C GLY A 72 1.09 -3.39 -9.91
N TYR A 73 1.87 -2.41 -9.46
CA TYR A 73 3.31 -2.31 -9.70
C TYR A 73 4.07 -2.28 -8.38
N PHE A 74 5.23 -2.93 -8.37
CA PHE A 74 6.21 -2.87 -7.30
C PHE A 74 7.20 -1.74 -7.58
N PHE A 75 7.33 -0.80 -6.65
CA PHE A 75 8.24 0.33 -6.74
C PHE A 75 9.59 0.03 -6.10
N CYS A 76 10.67 0.25 -6.84
CA CYS A 76 12.03 0.04 -6.38
C CYS A 76 13.02 0.97 -7.10
N THR A 77 14.29 0.91 -6.73
CA THR A 77 15.38 1.58 -7.45
C THR A 77 16.33 0.53 -8.03
N LEU A 78 16.58 0.60 -9.33
CA LEU A 78 17.53 -0.24 -10.06
C LEU A 78 18.61 0.66 -10.66
N ASP A 79 19.89 0.39 -10.38
CA ASP A 79 21.03 1.19 -10.86
C ASP A 79 20.90 2.70 -10.60
N GLY A 80 20.29 3.06 -9.46
CA GLY A 80 20.06 4.46 -9.06
C GLY A 80 18.85 5.13 -9.72
N LEU A 81 18.09 4.41 -10.55
CA LEU A 81 16.89 4.90 -11.22
C LEU A 81 15.63 4.33 -10.57
N GLU A 82 14.67 5.19 -10.26
CA GLU A 82 13.34 4.78 -9.84
C GLU A 82 12.68 3.93 -10.93
N THR A 83 12.20 2.76 -10.53
CA THR A 83 11.71 1.72 -11.42
C THR A 83 10.42 1.15 -10.84
N GLN A 84 9.50 0.80 -11.72
CA GLN A 84 8.24 0.15 -11.35
C GLN A 84 8.10 -1.14 -12.15
N VAL A 85 8.08 -2.26 -11.44
CA VAL A 85 7.96 -3.58 -12.03
C VAL A 85 6.50 -4.03 -11.91
N PRO A 86 5.81 -4.34 -13.02
CA PRO A 86 4.42 -4.81 -12.96
C PRO A 86 4.35 -6.15 -12.21
N VAL A 87 3.43 -6.26 -11.25
CA VAL A 87 3.28 -7.45 -10.40
C VAL A 87 3.01 -8.71 -11.21
N ARG A 88 2.32 -8.59 -12.36
CA ARG A 88 2.10 -9.70 -13.28
C ARG A 88 3.38 -10.40 -13.75
N ASP A 89 4.48 -9.66 -13.79
CA ASP A 89 5.76 -10.14 -14.26
C ASP A 89 6.67 -10.57 -13.10
N ILE A 90 6.26 -10.40 -11.84
CA ILE A 90 7.04 -10.75 -10.64
C ILE A 90 6.68 -12.15 -10.16
N LEU A 91 7.69 -12.97 -9.90
CA LEU A 91 7.55 -14.23 -9.17
C LEU A 91 7.81 -14.04 -7.68
N THR A 92 8.85 -13.30 -7.33
CA THR A 92 9.26 -13.17 -5.93
C THR A 92 9.98 -11.85 -5.69
N VAL A 93 9.70 -11.23 -4.55
CA VAL A 93 10.50 -10.15 -4.00
C VAL A 93 10.98 -10.56 -2.62
N LYS A 94 12.30 -10.52 -2.40
CA LYS A 94 12.92 -10.78 -1.10
C LYS A 94 13.67 -9.55 -0.65
N ARG A 95 13.55 -9.19 0.63
CA ARG A 95 14.31 -8.10 1.23
C ARG A 95 15.44 -8.66 2.08
N ASP A 96 16.61 -8.04 2.02
CA ASP A 96 17.68 -8.30 2.99
C ASP A 96 17.30 -7.64 4.32
N PRO A 97 17.25 -8.39 5.44
CA PRO A 97 16.80 -7.85 6.72
C PRO A 97 17.75 -6.79 7.31
N ASN A 98 18.97 -6.67 6.81
CA ASN A 98 20.00 -5.78 7.35
C ASN A 98 20.26 -4.56 6.47
N THR A 99 19.62 -4.46 5.30
CA THR A 99 19.86 -3.38 4.34
C THR A 99 18.57 -2.93 3.67
N ASP A 100 18.63 -1.79 2.96
CA ASP A 100 17.53 -1.33 2.11
C ASP A 100 17.54 -2.05 0.75
N PHE A 101 18.29 -3.13 0.58
CA PHE A 101 18.37 -3.88 -0.66
C PHE A 101 17.55 -5.17 -0.60
N GLY A 102 17.20 -5.65 -1.78
CA GLY A 102 16.51 -6.90 -1.97
C GLY A 102 16.72 -7.43 -3.38
N THR A 103 16.01 -8.49 -3.70
CA THR A 103 16.00 -9.09 -5.03
C THR A 103 14.59 -9.18 -5.55
N VAL A 104 14.38 -8.74 -6.80
CA VAL A 104 13.15 -8.99 -7.55
C VAL A 104 13.44 -10.06 -8.59
N THR A 105 12.70 -11.16 -8.55
CA THR A 105 12.74 -12.24 -9.54
C THR A 105 11.50 -12.15 -10.39
N THR A 106 11.67 -12.09 -11.71
CA THR A 106 10.58 -11.99 -12.66
C THR A 106 10.32 -13.35 -13.33
N THR A 107 9.20 -13.47 -14.04
CA THR A 107 8.83 -14.68 -14.78
C THR A 107 9.77 -14.98 -15.95
N ASN A 108 10.36 -13.95 -16.56
CA ASN A 108 11.09 -14.07 -17.83
C ASN A 108 12.54 -13.61 -17.78
N THR A 109 13.01 -13.03 -16.67
CA THR A 109 14.37 -12.51 -16.51
C THR A 109 15.04 -13.00 -15.23
N PRO A 110 16.38 -13.01 -15.17
CA PRO A 110 17.12 -13.31 -13.95
C PRO A 110 16.72 -12.39 -12.79
N SER A 111 17.01 -12.82 -11.57
CA SER A 111 16.83 -11.98 -10.37
C SER A 111 17.70 -10.72 -10.45
N HIS A 112 17.11 -9.57 -10.15
CA HIS A 112 17.80 -8.29 -10.10
C HIS A 112 17.92 -7.81 -8.66
N ALA A 113 19.12 -7.38 -8.26
CA ALA A 113 19.31 -6.67 -7.00
C ALA A 113 18.71 -5.26 -7.15
N VAL A 114 17.85 -4.88 -6.21
CA VAL A 114 17.18 -3.57 -6.21
C VAL A 114 17.29 -2.96 -4.83
N LYS A 115 17.28 -1.63 -4.77
CA LYS A 115 17.01 -0.92 -3.52
C LYS A 115 15.50 -0.79 -3.34
N ILE A 116 15.03 -1.13 -2.15
CA ILE A 116 13.65 -1.04 -1.70
C ILE A 116 13.60 0.20 -0.79
N PRO A 117 13.08 1.35 -1.27
CA PRO A 117 13.22 2.63 -0.57
C PRO A 117 12.42 2.72 0.75
N GLN A 118 11.48 1.81 0.96
CA GLN A 118 10.68 1.69 2.18
C GLN A 118 10.84 0.26 2.73
N ASP A 119 9.74 -0.46 2.90
CA ASP A 119 9.71 -1.89 3.08
C ASP A 119 8.95 -2.57 1.94
N LEU A 120 8.77 -3.89 2.02
CA LEU A 120 8.09 -4.64 0.96
C LEU A 120 6.62 -4.27 0.81
N ALA A 121 5.93 -3.94 1.91
CA ALA A 121 4.54 -3.53 1.84
C ALA A 121 4.41 -2.13 1.23
N GLY A 122 5.23 -1.17 1.66
CA GLY A 122 5.24 0.18 1.12
C GLY A 122 5.55 0.21 -0.38
N SER A 123 6.59 -0.52 -0.79
CA SER A 123 6.95 -0.63 -2.20
C SER A 123 5.89 -1.32 -3.06
N LEU A 124 5.11 -2.26 -2.52
CA LEU A 124 4.09 -2.99 -3.26
C LEU A 124 2.72 -2.29 -3.26
N THR A 125 2.34 -1.72 -2.13
CA THR A 125 0.96 -1.31 -1.84
C THR A 125 0.81 0.19 -1.57
N GLY A 126 1.93 0.91 -1.38
CA GLY A 126 1.91 2.30 -0.91
C GLY A 126 1.57 2.45 0.58
N MET A 127 1.31 1.36 1.31
CA MET A 127 0.96 1.38 2.73
C MET A 127 2.09 0.86 3.61
N ASP A 128 2.05 1.20 4.91
CA ASP A 128 2.96 0.69 5.94
C ASP A 128 2.66 -0.76 6.36
N HIS A 129 1.67 -1.40 5.73
CA HIS A 129 1.24 -2.76 6.00
C HIS A 129 0.77 -3.47 4.74
N PHE A 130 0.89 -4.79 4.74
CA PHE A 130 0.35 -5.66 3.71
C PHE A 130 -1.06 -6.12 4.15
N GLU A 131 -2.09 -5.48 3.59
CA GLU A 131 -3.48 -5.93 3.73
C GLU A 131 -3.81 -6.93 2.63
N MET A 132 -4.32 -8.09 3.01
CA MET A 132 -4.55 -9.20 2.09
C MET A 132 -5.80 -9.99 2.45
N GLU A 133 -6.47 -10.53 1.43
CA GLU A 133 -7.51 -11.52 1.62
C GLU A 133 -6.89 -12.92 1.59
N TYR A 134 -7.27 -13.77 2.54
CA TYR A 134 -6.80 -15.16 2.64
C TYR A 134 -7.96 -16.09 2.97
N PHE A 135 -7.82 -17.37 2.61
CA PHE A 135 -8.79 -18.39 2.98
C PHE A 135 -8.49 -18.93 4.39
N ASN A 136 -9.43 -18.76 5.31
CA ASN A 136 -9.34 -19.32 6.65
C ASN A 136 -9.97 -20.72 6.65
N ALA A 137 -9.13 -21.75 6.77
CA ALA A 137 -9.58 -23.15 6.77
C ALA A 137 -10.42 -23.53 8.00
N LEU A 138 -10.30 -22.81 9.12
CA LEU A 138 -11.08 -23.08 10.33
C LEU A 138 -12.52 -22.58 10.20
N THR A 139 -12.70 -21.41 9.59
CA THR A 139 -14.02 -20.79 9.40
C THR A 139 -14.64 -21.15 8.05
N GLY A 140 -13.84 -21.67 7.11
CA GLY A 140 -14.25 -21.99 5.74
C GLY A 140 -14.57 -20.76 4.90
N LYS A 141 -14.03 -19.58 5.26
CA LYS A 141 -14.36 -18.30 4.64
C LYS A 141 -13.11 -17.53 4.25
N ASN A 142 -13.26 -16.63 3.29
CA ASN A 142 -12.26 -15.60 3.02
C ASN A 142 -12.32 -14.53 4.13
N GLU A 143 -11.15 -14.15 4.62
CA GLU A 143 -10.97 -13.15 5.66
C GLU A 143 -9.88 -12.17 5.24
N VAL A 144 -9.94 -10.95 5.76
CA VAL A 144 -8.92 -9.93 5.55
C VAL A 144 -7.94 -9.96 6.72
N GLY A 145 -6.65 -9.94 6.41
CA GLY A 145 -5.56 -9.90 7.38
C GLY A 145 -4.58 -8.79 7.07
N PHE A 146 -3.78 -8.44 8.07
CA PHE A 146 -2.82 -7.35 8.02
C PHE A 146 -1.49 -7.85 8.57
N ILE A 147 -0.40 -7.50 7.89
CA ILE A 147 0.97 -7.73 8.36
C ILE A 147 1.72 -6.40 8.25
N LEU A 148 2.42 -5.99 9.28
CA LEU A 148 3.22 -4.77 9.23
C LEU A 148 4.32 -4.91 8.17
N GLY A 149 4.53 -3.88 7.36
CA GLY A 149 5.50 -3.90 6.27
C GLY A 149 6.93 -4.18 6.73
N THR A 150 7.27 -3.70 7.93
CA THR A 150 8.56 -3.95 8.59
C THR A 150 8.84 -5.42 8.89
N ASP A 151 7.78 -6.23 9.03
CA ASP A 151 7.89 -7.64 9.36
C ASP A 151 7.93 -8.53 8.12
N VAL A 152 7.55 -7.98 6.95
CA VAL A 152 7.54 -8.71 5.69
C VAL A 152 8.97 -8.92 5.18
N LEU A 153 9.34 -10.18 4.99
CA LEU A 153 10.67 -10.59 4.51
C LEU A 153 10.66 -10.95 3.02
N GLU A 154 9.56 -11.54 2.56
CA GLU A 154 9.42 -12.04 1.19
C GLU A 154 7.96 -12.06 0.78
N ILE A 155 7.71 -11.69 -0.48
CA ILE A 155 6.41 -11.85 -1.15
C ILE A 155 6.65 -12.72 -2.37
N HIS A 156 5.90 -13.81 -2.48
CA HIS A 156 5.96 -14.73 -3.59
C HIS A 156 4.59 -14.82 -4.25
N PHE A 157 4.53 -14.59 -5.56
CA PHE A 157 3.29 -14.67 -6.32
C PHE A 157 3.19 -16.02 -7.03
N THR A 158 2.05 -16.70 -6.88
CA THR A 158 1.77 -17.99 -7.50
C THR A 158 0.78 -17.89 -8.66
N ASP A 159 -0.09 -16.87 -8.67
CA ASP A 159 -0.99 -16.56 -9.77
C ASP A 159 -1.19 -15.06 -9.88
N THR A 160 -0.72 -14.47 -10.98
CA THR A 160 -0.87 -13.05 -11.29
C THR A 160 -1.64 -12.82 -12.60
N SER A 161 -2.30 -13.86 -13.13
CA SER A 161 -2.97 -13.86 -14.44
C SER A 161 -4.14 -12.87 -14.52
N ARG A 162 -4.67 -12.44 -13.36
CA ARG A 162 -5.78 -11.50 -13.21
C ARG A 162 -5.36 -10.07 -12.92
N VAL A 163 -4.05 -9.81 -12.78
CA VAL A 163 -3.53 -8.44 -12.63
C VAL A 163 -3.66 -7.71 -13.96
N SER A 164 -4.29 -6.54 -13.94
CA SER A 164 -4.54 -5.72 -15.14
C SER A 164 -3.24 -5.35 -15.87
N LYS A 165 -3.34 -5.16 -17.19
CA LYS A 165 -2.17 -4.92 -18.04
C LYS A 165 -1.57 -3.53 -17.95
#